data_AF-A0A7S4SMP8-F1
#
_entry.id   AF-A0A7S4SMP8-F1
#
_cell.length_a   1.000
_cell.length_b   1.000
_cell.length_c   1.000
_cell.angle_alpha   90.00
_cell.angle_beta   90.00
_cell.angle_gamma   90.00
#
_symmetry.space_group_name_H-M   'P 1'
#
loop_
_entity.id
_entity.type
_entity.pdbx_description
1 polymer ?
#
loop_
_entity_poly.entity_id
_entity_poly.type
_entity_poly.pdbx_seq_one_letter_code
_entity_poly.pdbx_strand_id
1 'polypeptide(L)'
;GSGLLLHCSKLMKSPNSSPEIQRLAGSLITLVTDLPVTSQISEDKTGSYGRVNVVLPRPSRVQAPDRTLLELDAGVAPSDTEEGRFFQTPQHRRVKGEIMFGVP
;
A
#
# COMPACT_ATOMS: atom_id res chain seq x y z
N GLY A 1 6.30 13.40 -6.82
CA GLY A 1 6.37 12.09 -6.14
C GLY A 1 7.76 11.45 -6.09
N SER A 2 8.74 11.87 -6.91
CA SER A 2 10.01 11.15 -7.09
C SER A 2 11.00 11.22 -5.92
N GLY A 3 10.93 12.25 -5.07
CA GLY A 3 11.87 12.44 -3.97
C GLY A 3 11.70 11.44 -2.82
N LEU A 4 10.45 11.14 -2.42
CA LEU A 4 10.18 10.32 -1.23
C LEU A 4 10.68 8.87 -1.40
N LEU A 5 10.34 8.24 -2.53
CA LEU A 5 10.78 6.87 -2.83
C LEU A 5 12.31 6.76 -2.83
N LEU A 6 13.00 7.76 -3.40
CA LEU A 6 14.46 7.81 -3.43
C LEU A 6 15.08 7.88 -2.03
N HIS A 7 14.58 8.77 -1.16
CA HIS A 7 15.12 8.94 0.20
C HIS A 7 14.79 7.75 1.10
N CYS A 8 13.57 7.21 1.02
CA CYS A 8 13.21 6.00 1.75
C CYS A 8 14.04 4.80 1.27
N SER A 9 14.28 4.65 -0.04
CA SER A 9 15.11 3.56 -0.56
C SER A 9 16.55 3.64 -0.03
N LYS A 10 17.11 4.86 0.04
CA LYS A 10 18.44 5.10 0.64
C LYS A 10 18.48 4.73 2.12
N LEU A 11 17.51 5.20 2.92
CA LEU A 11 17.43 4.88 4.35
C LEU A 11 17.25 3.39 4.60
N MET A 12 16.42 2.71 3.81
CA MET A 12 16.14 1.28 3.93
C MET A 12 17.35 0.38 3.64
N LYS A 13 18.31 0.86 2.83
CA LYS A 13 19.54 0.14 2.43
C LYS A 13 20.79 0.61 3.19
N SER A 14 20.66 1.64 4.03
CA SER A 14 21.80 2.25 4.72
C SER A 14 22.20 1.42 5.94
N PRO A 15 23.47 0.96 6.03
CA PRO A 15 23.97 0.26 7.22
C PRO A 15 24.01 1.18 8.46
N ASN A 16 24.13 2.50 8.25
CA ASN A 16 24.14 3.50 9.33
C ASN A 16 22.74 3.83 9.86
N SER A 17 21.68 3.35 9.21
CA SER A 17 20.30 3.55 9.66
C SER A 17 19.89 2.43 10.62
N SER A 18 19.20 2.78 11.70
CA SER A 18 18.70 1.79 12.65
C SER A 18 17.68 0.85 11.99
N PRO A 19 17.47 -0.38 12.52
CA PRO A 19 16.47 -1.31 12.01
C PRO A 19 15.07 -0.70 11.93
N GLU A 20 14.69 0.14 12.89
CA GLU A 20 13.38 0.81 12.97
C GLU A 20 13.21 1.79 11.81
N ILE A 21 14.23 2.61 11.52
CA ILE A 21 14.23 3.55 10.40
C ILE A 21 14.16 2.80 9.07
N GLN A 22 14.89 1.69 8.94
CA GLN A 22 14.84 0.88 7.73
C GLN A 22 13.45 0.26 7.51
N ARG A 23 12.82 -0.24 8.59
CA ARG A 23 11.45 -0.78 8.55
C ARG A 23 10.43 0.30 8.20
N LEU A 24 10.55 1.49 8.80
CA LEU A 24 9.66 2.61 8.52
C LEU A 24 9.80 3.10 7.07
N ALA A 25 11.03 3.22 6.58
CA ALA A 25 11.30 3.58 5.20
C ALA A 25 10.69 2.57 4.22
N GLY A 26 10.81 1.26 4.50
CA GLY A 26 10.13 0.23 3.72
C GLY A 26 8.60 0.38 3.77
N SER A 27 8.03 0.63 4.95
CA SER A 27 6.58 0.83 5.13
C SER A 27 6.05 2.02 4.32
N LEU A 28 6.81 3.12 4.23
CA LEU A 28 6.44 4.27 3.40
C LEU A 28 6.48 3.93 1.91
N ILE A 29 7.46 3.13 1.47
CA ILE A 29 7.52 2.68 0.07
C ILE A 29 6.33 1.78 -0.25
N THR A 30 5.99 0.82 0.62
CA THR A 30 4.82 -0.06 0.40
C THR A 30 3.52 0.71 0.43
N LEU A 31 3.40 1.77 1.24
CA LEU A 31 2.20 2.61 1.30
C LEU A 31 1.97 3.42 0.00
N VAL A 32 3.05 3.77 -0.71
CA VAL A 32 2.98 4.55 -1.96
C VAL A 32 2.86 3.64 -3.19
N THR A 33 3.49 2.47 -3.15
CA THR A 33 3.59 1.58 -4.31
C THR A 33 2.57 0.46 -4.31
N ASP A 34 2.02 0.12 -3.14
CA ASP A 34 1.21 -1.10 -2.92
C ASP A 34 1.93 -2.40 -3.26
N LEU A 35 3.27 -2.36 -3.37
CA LEU A 35 4.09 -3.50 -3.70
C LEU A 35 4.96 -3.91 -2.51
N PRO A 36 5.29 -5.21 -2.38
CA PRO A 36 6.29 -5.68 -1.43
C PRO A 36 7.66 -5.10 -1.77
N VAL A 37 8.44 -4.77 -0.74
CA VAL A 37 9.78 -4.19 -0.89
C VAL A 37 10.77 -4.97 -0.05
N THR A 38 11.94 -5.23 -0.64
CA THR A 38 13.03 -5.94 0.03
C THR A 38 14.30 -5.09 0.04
N SER A 39 15.10 -5.23 1.10
CA SER A 39 16.48 -4.73 1.13
C SER A 39 17.40 -5.76 1.75
N GLN A 40 18.62 -5.82 1.25
CA GLN A 40 19.71 -6.59 1.83
C GLN A 40 20.83 -5.61 2.20
N ILE A 41 21.36 -5.76 3.41
CA ILE A 41 22.52 -5.03 3.89
C ILE A 41 23.53 -6.08 4.32
N SER A 42 24.70 -6.07 3.68
CA SER A 42 25.80 -6.97 3.98
C SER A 42 26.97 -6.17 4.51
N GLU A 43 27.76 -6.75 5.41
CA GLU A 43 29.01 -6.14 5.84
C GLU A 43 30.09 -6.30 4.77
N ASP A 44 30.53 -5.18 4.18
CA ASP A 44 31.44 -5.14 3.03
C ASP A 44 32.81 -5.81 3.28
N LYS A 45 33.26 -5.87 4.55
CA LYS A 45 34.59 -6.40 4.90
C LYS A 45 34.61 -7.91 5.10
N THR A 46 33.54 -8.49 5.63
CA THR A 46 33.52 -9.89 6.05
C THR A 46 32.59 -10.73 5.18
N GLY A 47 31.61 -10.11 4.51
CA GLY A 47 30.54 -10.79 3.76
C GLY A 47 29.68 -11.74 4.60
N SER A 48 29.97 -11.87 5.90
CA SER A 48 29.48 -12.94 6.78
C SER A 48 28.19 -12.54 7.50
N TYR A 49 28.02 -11.25 7.79
CA TYR A 49 26.79 -10.70 8.35
C TYR A 49 25.97 -9.99 7.27
N GLY A 50 24.86 -10.62 6.89
CA GLY A 50 23.86 -10.06 6.00
C GLY A 50 22.49 -10.00 6.67
N ARG A 51 21.83 -8.84 6.65
CA ARG A 51 20.43 -8.68 7.09
C ARG A 51 19.54 -8.42 5.89
N VAL A 52 18.45 -9.17 5.80
CA VAL A 52 17.39 -8.96 4.82
C VAL A 52 16.17 -8.39 5.51
N ASN A 53 15.67 -7.25 5.03
CA ASN A 53 14.38 -6.71 5.45
C ASN A 53 13.35 -6.98 4.35
N VAL A 54 12.22 -7.57 4.71
CA VAL A 54 11.06 -7.74 3.84
C VAL A 54 9.91 -6.97 4.45
N VAL A 55 9.36 -6.02 3.70
CA VAL A 55 8.20 -5.22 4.13
C VAL A 55 7.06 -5.45 3.15
N LEU A 56 5.93 -5.89 3.69
CA LEU A 56 4.72 -6.16 2.93
C LEU A 56 3.70 -5.03 3.13
N PRO A 57 2.88 -4.72 2.12
CA PRO A 57 1.69 -3.90 2.29
C PRO A 57 0.72 -4.55 3.31
N ARG A 58 -0.23 -3.76 3.81
CA ARG A 58 -1.29 -4.31 4.68
C ARG A 58 -2.07 -5.38 3.93
N PRO A 59 -2.46 -6.51 4.56
CA PRO A 59 -3.17 -7.61 3.89
C PRO A 59 -4.41 -7.15 3.12
N SER A 60 -5.17 -6.19 3.67
CA SER A 60 -6.35 -5.64 3.00
C SER A 60 -6.03 -5.00 1.64
N ARG A 61 -4.86 -4.40 1.45
CA ARG A 61 -4.47 -3.83 0.14
C ARG A 61 -4.15 -4.89 -0.91
N VAL A 62 -3.72 -6.07 -0.47
CA VAL A 62 -3.35 -7.18 -1.37
C VAL A 62 -4.58 -8.06 -1.66
N GLN A 63 -5.42 -8.32 -0.66
CA GLN A 63 -6.51 -9.29 -0.72
C GLN A 63 -7.86 -8.70 -1.13
N ALA A 64 -8.09 -7.39 -0.93
CA ALA A 64 -9.37 -6.77 -1.28
C ALA A 64 -9.73 -6.89 -2.77
N PRO A 65 -8.79 -6.73 -3.73
CA PRO A 65 -9.10 -6.94 -5.15
C PRO A 65 -9.59 -8.37 -5.44
N ASP A 66 -8.91 -9.38 -4.91
CA ASP A 66 -9.27 -10.79 -5.08
C ASP A 66 -10.64 -11.08 -4.47
N ARG A 67 -10.89 -10.57 -3.25
CA ARG A 67 -12.21 -10.69 -2.60
C ARG A 67 -13.32 -10.05 -3.43
N THR A 68 -13.06 -8.87 -3.98
CA THR A 68 -14.02 -8.16 -4.84
C THR A 68 -14.32 -8.97 -6.10
N LEU A 69 -13.30 -9.56 -6.74
CA LEU A 69 -13.48 -10.43 -7.90
C LEU A 69 -14.32 -11.67 -7.55
N LEU A 70 -14.09 -12.29 -6.38
CA LEU A 70 -14.89 -13.43 -5.91
C LEU A 70 -16.35 -13.04 -5.64
N GLU A 71 -16.60 -11.86 -5.07
CA GLU A 71 -17.97 -11.36 -4.86
C GLU A 71 -18.70 -11.11 -6.19
N LEU A 72 -18.01 -10.51 -7.16
CA LEU A 72 -18.56 -10.28 -8.50
C LEU A 72 -18.83 -11.60 -9.25
N ASP A 73 -17.93 -12.58 -9.16
CA ASP A 73 -18.11 -13.92 -9.75
C ASP A 73 -19.29 -14.67 -9.11
N ALA A 74 -19.53 -14.46 -7.81
CA ALA A 74 -20.70 -14.96 -7.10
C ALA A 74 -22.02 -14.23 -7.44
N GLY A 75 -21.98 -13.23 -8.34
CA GLY A 75 -23.15 -12.48 -8.79
C GLY A 75 -23.56 -11.32 -7.90
N VAL A 76 -22.71 -10.90 -6.96
CA VAL A 76 -22.96 -9.70 -6.14
C VAL A 76 -22.90 -8.46 -7.04
N ALA A 77 -23.89 -7.57 -6.92
CA ALA A 77 -23.88 -6.31 -7.66
C ALA A 77 -22.65 -5.48 -7.26
N PRO A 78 -21.99 -4.73 -8.17
CA PRO A 78 -20.80 -3.94 -7.84
C PRO A 78 -21.00 -2.96 -6.67
N SER A 79 -22.20 -2.40 -6.52
CA SER A 79 -22.60 -1.53 -5.40
C SER A 79 -22.60 -2.23 -4.04
N ASP A 80 -22.81 -3.55 -4.06
CA ASP A 80 -23.04 -4.38 -2.90
C ASP A 80 -21.80 -5.23 -2.57
N THR A 81 -20.68 -4.98 -3.24
CA THR A 81 -19.37 -5.49 -2.82
C THR A 81 -18.89 -4.74 -1.57
N GLU A 82 -17.94 -5.31 -0.83
CA GLU A 82 -17.34 -4.64 0.33
C GLU A 82 -16.74 -3.27 -0.05
N GLU A 83 -16.01 -3.22 -1.16
CA GLU A 83 -15.43 -1.99 -1.71
C GLU A 83 -16.52 -1.02 -2.23
N GLY A 84 -17.53 -1.54 -2.95
CA GLY A 84 -18.64 -0.72 -3.45
C GLY A 84 -19.42 0.01 -2.36
N ARG A 85 -19.66 -0.67 -1.23
CA ARG A 85 -20.30 -0.07 -0.04
C ARG A 85 -19.44 0.98 0.65
N PHE A 86 -18.12 0.79 0.66
CA PHE A 86 -17.19 1.76 1.23
C PHE A 86 -17.34 3.14 0.55
N PHE A 87 -17.44 3.17 -0.78
CA PHE A 87 -17.63 4.42 -1.54
C PHE A 87 -19.02 5.05 -1.39
N GLN A 88 -20.04 4.30 -0.96
CA GLN A 88 -21.39 4.81 -0.73
C GLN A 88 -21.60 5.41 0.66
N THR A 89 -20.71 5.12 1.61
CA THR A 89 -20.82 5.60 2.99
C THR A 89 -20.70 7.14 3.01
N PRO A 90 -21.61 7.87 3.69
CA PRO A 90 -21.69 9.34 3.60
C PRO A 90 -20.39 10.10 3.89
N GLN A 91 -19.48 9.51 4.67
CA GLN A 91 -18.19 10.09 5.02
C GLN A 91 -17.16 10.09 3.87
N HIS A 92 -17.35 9.28 2.82
CA HIS A 92 -16.43 9.15 1.68
C HIS A 92 -16.98 9.72 0.37
N ARG A 93 -18.19 10.29 0.39
CA ARG A 93 -18.75 11.05 -0.71
C ARG A 93 -17.92 12.33 -0.90
N ARG A 94 -16.85 12.25 -1.69
CA ARG A 94 -16.17 13.46 -2.19
C ARG A 94 -17.25 14.38 -2.74
N VAL A 95 -17.33 15.57 -2.17
CA VAL A 95 -18.15 16.69 -2.63
C VAL A 95 -17.70 17.02 -4.05
N LYS A 96 -18.25 16.31 -5.04
CA LYS A 96 -18.27 16.78 -6.42
C LYS A 96 -19.41 17.78 -6.48
N GLY A 97 -19.06 19.04 -6.69
CA GLY A 97 -20.02 20.10 -6.97
C GLY A 97 -20.97 19.70 -8.10
N GLU A 98 -22.24 20.07 -7.90
CA GLU A 98 -23.34 20.29 -8.85
C GLU A 98 -23.48 19.31 -10.02
N ILE A 99 -24.67 18.69 -10.19
CA ILE A 99 -25.77 19.25 -11.00
C ILE A 99 -27.10 18.62 -10.53
N MET A 100 -28.12 19.44 -10.27
CA MET A 100 -29.51 19.02 -10.19
C MET A 100 -29.99 18.52 -11.54
N PHE A 101 -30.69 17.39 -11.58
CA PHE A 101 -31.94 17.26 -12.34
C PHE A 101 -32.88 16.35 -11.53
N GLY A 102 -34.06 16.88 -11.19
CA GLY A 102 -35.23 16.06 -10.89
C GLY A 102 -35.51 15.10 -12.05
N VAL A 103 -36.40 14.12 -11.94
CA VAL A 103 -37.85 14.16 -11.71
C VAL A 103 -38.30 12.67 -11.87
N PRO A 104 -39.50 12.20 -11.45
CA PRO A 104 -40.50 12.70 -10.50
C PRO A 104 -40.46 12.00 -9.14
#